data_AF-A0A3R6WF43-F1
#
_entry.id   AF-A0A3R6WF43-F1
#
_cell.length_a   1.000
_cell.length_b   1.000
_cell.length_c   1.000
_cell.angle_alpha   90.00
_cell.angle_beta   90.00
_cell.angle_gamma   90.00
#
_symmetry.space_group_name_H-M   'P 1'
#
loop_
_entity.id
_entity.type
_entity.pdbx_description
1 polymer ?
#
loop_
_entity_poly.entity_id
_entity_poly.type
_entity_poly.pdbx_seq_one_letter_code
_entity_poly.pdbx_strand_id
1 'polypeptide(L)'
;MIVPVAITHRSAWLSCFYLVNLVCMPFLVYMTEVSPLATVHRTDQPPFPLAPTLTHALAQQYVAQFQVLYNATTLPGNVGYFYDSDRVVDVMRTVVSPSDCADPATLLNSILGAAYFTPDANSAVLDCVCGNSSASTVGRAWRLNFIVAPSSINVLWVHPGNELNRHMGGASFTVYYLFIPDKLSPWWLAFKFLYRAMLSLTILGLAIQSYYRHVGHLCANLAHFPLQPHQASLGAVTRYEVIVGEPSPLVMSNPYVCLAFVADICATSEYMGQACLRVCQTQSLWYFALAMVYLGRLVWCAYGTLVMHNAVRKRWGWAALTTPVDSTQVAVMVYFVGGFLTYLQGLWPSLINVYTWLFALDSTPASDAPDHRLVSMNIELAILVYLVTVCGTPYVLSAGSYMNVACMGGSMYQVFRWHPSTFQAQATIDQTPTDCFVCGYDVTKTLVEVVCVSLVSQIDLKGYHRGHTTSRANRKQFVAQHALSTAGECTSSKKLAVGRLVANQSHTGSAVVQYAAGAKNSPWIM
;
A
#
# COMPACT_ATOMS: atom_id res chain seq x y z
N MET A 1 43.08 20.90 -5.84
CA MET A 1 43.13 20.23 -4.53
C MET A 1 41.90 19.34 -4.46
N ILE A 2 42.07 18.03 -4.33
CA ILE A 2 40.94 17.10 -4.20
C ILE A 2 40.58 17.04 -2.73
N VAL A 3 39.33 17.35 -2.40
CA VAL A 3 38.83 17.26 -1.02
C VAL A 3 38.28 15.85 -0.80
N PRO A 4 38.69 15.11 0.24
CA PRO A 4 38.10 13.81 0.55
C PRO A 4 36.60 13.95 0.87
N VAL A 5 35.79 13.11 0.22
CA VAL A 5 34.35 13.02 0.44
C VAL A 5 34.03 11.61 0.94
N ALA A 6 33.32 11.50 2.05
CA ALA A 6 32.84 10.24 2.60
C ALA A 6 31.32 10.26 2.75
N ILE A 7 30.67 9.09 2.64
CA ILE A 7 29.26 8.93 2.98
C ILE A 7 29.18 8.35 4.39
N THR A 8 28.31 8.90 5.25
CA THR A 8 28.13 8.37 6.61
C THR A 8 27.58 6.95 6.55
N HIS A 9 28.30 5.98 7.12
CA HIS A 9 27.94 4.56 7.10
C HIS A 9 26.50 4.28 7.58
N ARG A 10 26.05 4.97 8.63
CA ARG A 10 24.68 4.83 9.18
C ARG A 10 23.61 5.23 8.16
N SER A 11 23.82 6.37 7.49
CA SER A 11 22.89 6.86 6.45
C SER A 11 22.87 5.95 5.23
N ALA A 12 24.04 5.45 4.80
CA ALA A 12 24.14 4.51 3.70
C ALA A 12 23.42 3.18 4.01
N TRP A 13 23.59 2.66 5.23
CA TRP A 13 22.92 1.43 5.66
C TRP A 13 21.40 1.62 5.70
N LEU A 14 20.91 2.71 6.28
CA LEU A 14 19.48 3.00 6.36
C LEU A 14 18.87 3.19 4.96
N SER A 15 19.52 3.95 4.08
CA SER A 15 19.11 4.14 2.69
C SER A 15 19.06 2.81 1.93
N CYS A 16 20.07 1.95 2.11
CA CYS A 16 20.11 0.61 1.53
C CYS A 16 18.98 -0.28 2.06
N PHE A 17 18.69 -0.22 3.37
CA PHE A 17 17.59 -0.96 3.98
C PHE A 17 16.23 -0.57 3.36
N TYR A 18 15.95 0.73 3.19
CA TYR A 18 14.74 1.20 2.52
C TYR A 18 14.68 0.76 1.06
N LEU A 19 15.81 0.78 0.34
CA LEU A 19 15.87 0.27 -1.03
C LEU A 19 15.54 -1.22 -1.09
N VAL A 20 16.15 -2.05 -0.23
CA VAL A 20 15.89 -3.50 -0.18
C VAL A 20 14.43 -3.75 0.13
N ASN A 21 13.88 -3.06 1.15
CA ASN A 21 12.46 -3.16 1.48
C ASN A 21 11.57 -2.85 0.26
N LEU A 22 11.85 -1.75 -0.44
CA LEU A 22 11.08 -1.31 -1.60
C LEU A 22 11.18 -2.29 -2.79
N VAL A 23 12.35 -2.87 -3.03
CA VAL A 23 12.58 -3.87 -4.10
C VAL A 23 11.91 -5.21 -3.75
N CYS A 24 11.82 -5.55 -2.46
CA CYS A 24 11.16 -6.77 -1.98
C CYS A 24 9.63 -6.64 -1.88
N MET A 25 9.07 -5.42 -1.87
CA MET A 25 7.62 -5.19 -1.75
C MET A 25 6.75 -6.04 -2.69
N PRO A 26 7.06 -6.20 -4.00
CA PRO A 26 6.28 -7.06 -4.89
C PRO A 26 6.24 -8.54 -4.49
N PHE A 27 7.19 -9.00 -3.66
CA PHE A 27 7.32 -10.39 -3.24
C PHE A 27 6.80 -10.68 -1.83
N LEU A 28 6.54 -9.65 -1.01
CA LEU A 28 5.96 -9.81 0.35
C LEU A 28 4.65 -10.60 0.35
N VAL A 29 3.95 -10.52 -0.77
CA VAL A 29 2.73 -11.25 -1.12
C VAL A 29 2.84 -12.76 -0.90
N TYR A 30 4.00 -13.36 -1.15
CA TYR A 30 4.23 -14.80 -1.07
C TYR A 30 4.41 -15.31 0.37
N MET A 31 4.35 -14.42 1.36
CA MET A 31 4.24 -14.83 2.77
C MET A 31 2.87 -15.46 3.07
N THR A 32 1.84 -15.14 2.27
CA THR A 32 0.48 -15.69 2.38
C THR A 32 0.01 -16.34 1.09
N GLU A 33 0.37 -15.79 -0.07
CA GLU A 33 0.05 -16.36 -1.37
C GLU A 33 0.88 -17.61 -1.67
N VAL A 34 0.28 -18.54 -2.40
CA VAL A 34 1.00 -19.73 -2.86
C VAL A 34 2.01 -19.31 -3.93
N SER A 35 3.28 -19.67 -3.71
CA SER A 35 4.36 -19.43 -4.67
C SER A 35 4.14 -20.26 -5.95
N PRO A 36 4.47 -19.73 -7.14
CA PRO A 36 4.46 -20.52 -8.39
C PRO A 36 5.42 -21.73 -8.35
N LEU A 37 6.40 -21.69 -7.45
CA LEU A 37 7.40 -22.75 -7.26
C LEU A 37 6.91 -23.84 -6.29
N ALA A 38 5.79 -23.62 -5.60
CA ALA A 38 5.24 -24.59 -4.66
C ALA A 38 4.58 -25.77 -5.39
N THR A 39 4.96 -26.98 -5.01
CA THR A 39 4.39 -28.25 -5.53
C THR A 39 2.96 -28.49 -5.08
N VAL A 40 2.58 -27.93 -3.92
CA VAL A 40 1.26 -28.00 -3.28
C VAL A 40 0.10 -27.69 -4.25
N HIS A 41 0.31 -26.79 -5.22
CA HIS A 41 -0.74 -26.36 -6.14
C HIS A 41 -1.15 -27.41 -7.18
N ARG A 42 -0.36 -28.49 -7.37
CA ARG A 42 -0.53 -29.40 -8.52
C ARG A 42 -1.45 -30.58 -8.26
N THR A 43 -1.61 -31.04 -7.02
CA THR A 43 -2.20 -32.37 -6.75
C THR A 43 -3.47 -32.39 -5.89
N ASP A 44 -3.61 -31.52 -4.88
CA ASP A 44 -4.49 -31.86 -3.75
C ASP A 44 -5.70 -30.93 -3.52
N GLN A 45 -5.80 -29.81 -4.23
CA GLN A 45 -7.04 -29.01 -4.22
C GLN A 45 -8.14 -29.72 -5.01
N PRO A 46 -9.33 -29.96 -4.42
CA PRO A 46 -10.43 -30.59 -5.14
C PRO A 46 -10.76 -29.75 -6.38
N PRO A 47 -10.84 -30.37 -7.58
CA PRO A 47 -11.16 -29.65 -8.80
C PRO A 47 -12.59 -29.12 -8.68
N PHE A 48 -12.73 -27.84 -8.40
CA PHE A 48 -13.97 -27.16 -8.68
C PHE A 48 -14.04 -26.89 -10.17
N PRO A 49 -15.14 -27.23 -10.84
CA PRO A 49 -15.18 -27.08 -12.27
C PRO A 49 -15.10 -25.59 -12.60
N LEU A 50 -14.19 -25.27 -13.52
CA LEU A 50 -14.07 -23.96 -14.16
C LEU A 50 -15.31 -23.61 -15.04
N ALA A 51 -16.41 -24.38 -14.97
CA ALA A 51 -17.68 -24.17 -15.69
C ALA A 51 -18.84 -25.00 -15.07
N PRO A 52 -20.15 -24.71 -15.26
CA PRO A 52 -20.88 -23.44 -15.32
C PRO A 52 -21.41 -23.05 -13.91
N THR A 53 -22.52 -22.30 -13.81
CA THR A 53 -23.22 -21.90 -12.57
C THR A 53 -23.27 -23.02 -11.53
N LEU A 54 -22.79 -22.75 -10.30
CA LEU A 54 -22.85 -23.68 -9.18
C LEU A 54 -24.33 -24.04 -8.91
N THR A 55 -24.67 -25.32 -9.03
CA THR A 55 -26.02 -25.82 -8.72
C THR A 55 -26.12 -26.25 -7.26
N HIS A 56 -27.35 -26.36 -6.73
CA HIS A 56 -27.57 -26.81 -5.36
C HIS A 56 -27.08 -28.26 -5.16
N ALA A 57 -27.34 -29.15 -6.11
CA ALA A 57 -26.86 -30.54 -6.02
C ALA A 57 -25.34 -30.64 -5.92
N LEU A 58 -24.61 -29.85 -6.72
CA LEU A 58 -23.15 -29.82 -6.70
C LEU A 58 -22.63 -29.21 -5.39
N ALA A 59 -23.26 -28.14 -4.90
CA ALA A 59 -22.93 -27.55 -3.61
C ALA A 59 -23.04 -28.56 -2.46
N GLN A 60 -24.07 -29.42 -2.45
CA GLN A 60 -24.23 -30.47 -1.43
C GLN A 60 -23.16 -31.57 -1.54
N GLN A 61 -22.75 -31.95 -2.74
CA GLN A 61 -21.65 -32.91 -2.93
C GLN A 61 -20.35 -32.40 -2.31
N TYR A 62 -20.05 -31.10 -2.49
CA TYR A 62 -18.88 -30.49 -1.87
C TYR A 62 -18.95 -30.46 -0.35
N VAL A 63 -20.11 -30.10 0.22
CA VAL A 63 -20.30 -30.17 1.68
C VAL A 63 -19.98 -31.58 2.19
N ALA A 64 -20.55 -32.62 1.56
CA ALA A 64 -20.32 -34.00 1.96
C ALA A 64 -18.83 -34.41 1.86
N GLN A 65 -18.14 -33.99 0.79
CA GLN A 65 -16.71 -34.25 0.63
C GLN A 65 -15.87 -33.59 1.73
N PHE A 66 -16.15 -32.33 2.07
CA PHE A 66 -15.40 -31.61 3.09
C PHE A 66 -15.69 -32.08 4.51
N GLN A 67 -16.90 -32.57 4.80
CA GLN A 67 -17.21 -33.23 6.06
C GLN A 67 -16.38 -34.50 6.30
N VAL A 68 -16.06 -35.24 5.23
CA VAL A 68 -15.18 -36.42 5.32
C VAL A 68 -13.73 -36.00 5.58
N LEU A 69 -13.25 -34.95 4.91
CA LEU A 69 -11.88 -34.47 5.04
C LEU A 69 -11.62 -33.77 6.39
N TYR A 70 -12.56 -32.97 6.85
CA TYR A 70 -12.43 -32.11 8.03
C TYR A 70 -13.51 -32.46 9.04
N ASN A 71 -13.12 -33.16 10.09
CA ASN A 71 -14.01 -33.56 11.19
C ASN A 71 -13.23 -33.62 12.52
N ALA A 72 -13.92 -33.97 13.61
CA ALA A 72 -13.33 -34.04 14.95
C ALA A 72 -12.12 -35.00 15.09
N THR A 73 -12.00 -35.98 14.20
CA THR A 73 -10.94 -37.00 14.23
C THR A 73 -9.74 -36.60 13.36
N THR A 74 -9.96 -35.92 12.24
CA THR A 74 -8.88 -35.46 11.34
C THR A 74 -8.25 -34.14 11.79
N LEU A 75 -9.00 -33.28 12.48
CA LEU A 75 -8.50 -32.00 12.98
C LEU A 75 -7.99 -32.10 14.42
N PRO A 76 -6.97 -31.30 14.80
CA PRO A 76 -6.45 -31.28 16.17
C PRO A 76 -7.53 -30.85 17.18
N GLY A 77 -7.56 -31.42 18.39
CA GLY A 77 -8.48 -30.97 19.44
C GLY A 77 -8.14 -29.56 19.94
N ASN A 78 -9.12 -28.85 20.50
CA ASN A 78 -8.98 -27.52 21.13
C ASN A 78 -8.45 -26.39 20.21
N VAL A 79 -8.55 -26.55 18.89
CA VAL A 79 -8.05 -25.56 17.92
C VAL A 79 -9.22 -25.01 17.11
N GLY A 80 -9.63 -23.76 17.33
CA GLY A 80 -10.73 -23.15 16.57
C GLY A 80 -10.36 -22.78 15.14
N TYR A 81 -9.08 -22.55 14.85
CA TYR A 81 -8.58 -22.20 13.53
C TYR A 81 -7.44 -23.11 13.09
N PHE A 82 -7.58 -23.76 11.94
CA PHE A 82 -6.58 -24.64 11.34
C PHE A 82 -6.38 -24.29 9.87
N TYR A 83 -5.13 -24.10 9.44
CA TYR A 83 -4.80 -23.90 8.04
C TYR A 83 -4.20 -25.18 7.46
N ASP A 84 -4.93 -25.81 6.53
CA ASP A 84 -4.43 -26.95 5.76
C ASP A 84 -3.52 -26.42 4.64
N SER A 85 -2.21 -26.50 4.86
CA SER A 85 -1.22 -26.03 3.88
C SER A 85 -1.17 -26.86 2.61
N ASP A 86 -1.58 -28.13 2.66
CA ASP A 86 -1.52 -29.05 1.52
C ASP A 86 -2.68 -28.81 0.55
N ARG A 87 -3.84 -28.40 1.08
CA ARG A 87 -5.04 -28.08 0.28
C ARG A 87 -5.31 -26.59 0.17
N VAL A 88 -4.54 -25.75 0.86
CA VAL A 88 -4.69 -24.28 0.91
C VAL A 88 -6.11 -23.94 1.37
N VAL A 89 -6.50 -24.42 2.55
CA VAL A 89 -7.84 -24.23 3.13
C VAL A 89 -7.73 -23.66 4.53
N ASP A 90 -8.45 -22.57 4.80
CA ASP A 90 -8.64 -22.09 6.17
C ASP A 90 -9.90 -22.76 6.74
N VAL A 91 -9.71 -23.56 7.79
CA VAL A 91 -10.77 -24.29 8.48
C VAL A 91 -11.02 -23.64 9.83
N MET A 92 -12.26 -23.24 10.07
CA MET A 92 -12.71 -22.59 11.28
C MET A 92 -13.77 -23.43 11.96
N ARG A 93 -13.67 -23.54 13.28
CA ARG A 93 -14.64 -24.23 14.13
C ARG A 93 -15.03 -23.32 15.27
N THR A 94 -16.32 -22.99 15.34
CA THR A 94 -16.90 -22.21 16.43
C THR A 94 -17.91 -23.06 17.16
N VAL A 95 -17.84 -23.10 18.49
CA VAL A 95 -18.87 -23.74 19.32
C VAL A 95 -19.89 -22.68 19.69
N VAL A 96 -21.17 -22.97 19.43
CA VAL A 96 -22.31 -22.12 19.78
C VAL A 96 -23.30 -22.90 20.63
N SER A 97 -24.05 -22.20 21.48
CA SER A 97 -25.05 -22.80 22.36
C SER A 97 -26.44 -22.22 22.10
N PRO A 98 -27.52 -22.99 22.24
CA PRO A 98 -28.90 -22.50 22.23
C PRO A 98 -29.17 -21.40 23.27
N SER A 99 -28.37 -21.33 24.33
CA SER A 99 -28.42 -20.21 25.30
C SER A 99 -28.14 -18.86 24.66
N ASP A 100 -27.36 -18.84 23.57
CA ASP A 100 -26.90 -17.62 22.91
C ASP A 100 -27.96 -17.09 21.92
N CYS A 101 -29.06 -17.85 21.71
CA CYS A 101 -30.17 -17.50 20.84
C CYS A 101 -31.04 -16.35 21.36
N ALA A 102 -30.81 -15.86 22.57
CA ALA A 102 -31.46 -14.65 23.09
C ALA A 102 -31.15 -13.41 22.22
N ASP A 103 -29.99 -13.38 21.57
CA ASP A 103 -29.63 -12.40 20.56
C ASP A 103 -29.00 -13.09 19.33
N PRO A 104 -29.81 -13.40 18.30
CA PRO A 104 -29.37 -14.07 17.09
C PRO A 104 -28.23 -13.35 16.36
N ALA A 105 -28.18 -12.01 16.43
CA ALA A 105 -27.12 -11.24 15.79
C ALA A 105 -25.79 -11.46 16.50
N THR A 106 -25.79 -11.43 17.84
CA THR A 106 -24.57 -11.70 18.62
C THR A 106 -24.10 -13.15 18.45
N LEU A 107 -25.02 -14.11 18.37
CA LEU A 107 -24.69 -15.52 18.08
C LEU A 107 -24.00 -15.65 16.72
N LEU A 108 -24.57 -15.10 15.65
CA LEU A 108 -23.96 -15.19 14.31
C LEU A 108 -22.59 -14.51 14.26
N ASN A 109 -22.42 -13.33 14.87
CA ASN A 109 -21.14 -12.63 14.88
C ASN A 109 -20.06 -13.31 15.74
N SER A 110 -20.46 -14.19 16.66
CA SER A 110 -19.51 -15.02 17.40
C SER A 110 -18.87 -16.10 16.52
N ILE A 111 -19.49 -16.44 15.38
CA ILE A 111 -19.00 -17.44 14.44
C ILE A 111 -17.87 -16.86 13.59
N LEU A 112 -16.74 -17.54 13.62
CA LEU A 112 -15.57 -17.21 12.80
C LEU A 112 -15.93 -17.30 11.31
N GLY A 113 -15.73 -16.19 10.60
CA GLY A 113 -16.01 -16.09 9.17
C GLY A 113 -17.45 -15.65 8.81
N ALA A 114 -18.28 -15.34 9.80
CA ALA A 114 -19.67 -14.90 9.59
C ALA A 114 -19.82 -13.72 8.62
N ALA A 115 -18.80 -12.86 8.50
CA ALA A 115 -18.77 -11.75 7.54
C ALA A 115 -18.97 -12.17 6.08
N TYR A 116 -18.64 -13.43 5.73
CA TYR A 116 -18.77 -13.98 4.37
C TYR A 116 -19.98 -14.90 4.19
N PHE A 117 -20.80 -15.09 5.24
CA PHE A 117 -21.96 -15.97 5.15
C PHE A 117 -23.02 -15.36 4.25
N THR A 118 -23.70 -16.21 3.49
CA THR A 118 -24.87 -15.80 2.74
C THR A 118 -26.05 -15.57 3.71
N PRO A 119 -27.01 -14.69 3.36
CA PRO A 119 -28.24 -14.52 4.14
C PRO A 119 -28.98 -15.84 4.43
N ASP A 120 -29.02 -16.77 3.46
CA ASP A 120 -29.68 -18.07 3.65
C ASP A 120 -28.88 -19.00 4.58
N ALA A 121 -27.54 -18.94 4.54
CA ALA A 121 -26.70 -19.69 5.48
C ALA A 121 -26.88 -19.19 6.92
N ASN A 122 -26.95 -17.88 7.13
CA ASN A 122 -27.25 -17.28 8.43
C ASN A 122 -28.59 -17.78 8.99
N SER A 123 -29.65 -17.75 8.17
CA SER A 123 -30.96 -18.26 8.59
C SER A 123 -30.93 -19.75 8.93
N ALA A 124 -30.25 -20.57 8.11
CA ALA A 124 -30.17 -22.01 8.33
C ALA A 124 -29.40 -22.39 9.61
N VAL A 125 -28.34 -21.65 9.94
CA VAL A 125 -27.61 -21.84 11.21
C VAL A 125 -28.50 -21.50 12.40
N LEU A 126 -29.20 -20.36 12.35
CA LEU A 126 -30.11 -19.95 13.43
C LEU A 126 -31.26 -20.95 13.60
N ASP A 127 -31.88 -21.40 12.51
CA ASP A 127 -32.97 -22.39 12.57
C ASP A 127 -32.51 -23.73 13.16
N CYS A 128 -31.25 -24.12 12.95
CA CYS A 128 -30.70 -25.36 13.49
C CYS A 128 -30.27 -25.25 14.95
N VAL A 129 -29.66 -24.13 15.35
CA VAL A 129 -29.12 -23.94 16.71
C VAL A 129 -30.21 -23.48 17.67
N CYS A 130 -31.11 -22.61 17.20
CA CYS A 130 -32.16 -21.99 17.99
C CYS A 130 -33.53 -22.65 17.79
N GLY A 131 -33.72 -23.43 16.73
CA GLY A 131 -34.94 -24.17 16.48
C GLY A 131 -35.02 -25.46 17.29
N ASN A 132 -36.24 -25.90 17.59
CA ASN A 132 -36.51 -27.14 18.32
C ASN A 132 -36.31 -28.41 17.48
N SER A 133 -35.85 -28.28 16.22
CA SER A 133 -35.75 -29.40 15.28
C SER A 133 -34.35 -30.00 15.31
N SER A 134 -34.17 -31.07 16.09
CA SER A 134 -32.90 -31.80 16.24
C SER A 134 -32.40 -32.53 14.97
N ALA A 135 -33.02 -32.29 13.81
CA ALA A 135 -32.92 -33.13 12.62
C ALA A 135 -32.54 -32.38 11.32
N SER A 136 -32.30 -31.05 11.34
CA SER A 136 -31.90 -30.35 10.12
C SER A 136 -30.39 -30.45 9.90
N THR A 137 -29.97 -31.27 8.94
CA THR A 137 -28.60 -31.25 8.43
C THR A 137 -28.34 -29.90 7.74
N VAL A 138 -27.62 -29.01 8.41
CA VAL A 138 -27.20 -27.73 7.82
C VAL A 138 -25.91 -27.93 7.07
N GLY A 139 -26.00 -27.85 5.75
CA GLY A 139 -24.88 -27.87 4.81
C GLY A 139 -25.07 -26.82 3.72
N ARG A 140 -24.13 -25.91 3.58
CA ARG A 140 -24.13 -24.85 2.56
C ARG A 140 -22.75 -24.74 1.90
N ALA A 141 -22.75 -24.50 0.61
CA ALA A 141 -21.56 -24.14 -0.13
C ALA A 141 -21.91 -23.09 -1.18
N TRP A 142 -21.10 -22.04 -1.27
CA TRP A 142 -21.29 -20.94 -2.20
C TRP A 142 -19.95 -20.41 -2.70
N ARG A 143 -20.00 -19.67 -3.81
CA ARG A 143 -18.84 -19.03 -4.43
C ARG A 143 -18.87 -17.52 -4.20
N LEU A 144 -17.71 -16.94 -3.92
CA LEU A 144 -17.50 -15.50 -4.03
C LEU A 144 -16.81 -15.20 -5.35
N ASN A 145 -17.38 -14.28 -6.12
CA ASN A 145 -16.81 -13.79 -7.36
C ASN A 145 -16.30 -12.37 -7.17
N PHE A 146 -15.24 -12.01 -7.90
CA PHE A 146 -14.82 -10.63 -8.09
C PHE A 146 -15.12 -10.23 -9.54
N ILE A 147 -16.15 -9.41 -9.72
CA ILE A 147 -16.69 -9.01 -11.03
C ILE A 147 -17.24 -10.23 -11.78
N VAL A 148 -16.39 -10.94 -12.53
CA VAL A 148 -16.75 -12.18 -13.25
C VAL A 148 -15.81 -13.33 -12.89
N ALA A 149 -14.66 -13.02 -12.27
CA ALA A 149 -13.67 -14.03 -11.92
C ALA A 149 -14.03 -14.72 -10.59
N PRO A 150 -13.93 -16.05 -10.50
CA PRO A 150 -14.05 -16.74 -9.21
C PRO A 150 -12.94 -16.30 -8.26
N SER A 151 -13.29 -15.97 -7.02
CA SER A 151 -12.35 -15.50 -5.99
C SER A 151 -12.12 -16.56 -4.92
N SER A 152 -13.19 -17.11 -4.34
CA SER A 152 -13.10 -18.17 -3.34
C SER A 152 -14.37 -19.00 -3.28
N ILE A 153 -14.25 -20.14 -2.61
CA ILE A 153 -15.33 -21.05 -2.31
C ILE A 153 -15.44 -21.18 -0.80
N ASN A 154 -16.67 -21.10 -0.33
CA ASN A 154 -16.98 -21.07 1.08
C ASN A 154 -17.95 -22.19 1.38
N VAL A 155 -17.66 -22.95 2.44
CA VAL A 155 -18.43 -24.13 2.83
C VAL A 155 -18.70 -24.06 4.31
N LEU A 156 -19.95 -24.34 4.68
CA LEU A 156 -20.44 -24.25 6.04
C LEU A 156 -21.27 -25.49 6.36
N TRP A 157 -21.05 -26.08 7.53
CA TRP A 157 -21.99 -27.04 8.10
C TRP A 157 -22.04 -26.96 9.62
N VAL A 158 -23.11 -27.49 10.18
CA VAL A 158 -23.32 -27.56 11.63
C VAL A 158 -23.32 -29.02 12.07
N HIS A 159 -22.56 -29.32 13.11
CA HIS A 159 -22.54 -30.63 13.74
C HIS A 159 -23.00 -30.52 15.21
N PRO A 160 -23.87 -31.43 15.70
CA PRO A 160 -24.25 -31.43 17.11
C PRO A 160 -23.07 -31.81 18.01
N GLY A 161 -22.99 -31.21 19.19
CA GLY A 161 -21.94 -31.42 20.18
C GLY A 161 -20.77 -30.43 20.08
N ASN A 162 -19.94 -30.42 21.12
CA ASN A 162 -18.69 -29.65 21.15
C ASN A 162 -17.53 -30.53 20.67
N GLU A 163 -17.21 -30.41 19.38
CA GLU A 163 -16.14 -31.18 18.75
C GLU A 163 -14.74 -30.63 19.02
N LEU A 164 -14.60 -29.37 19.47
CA LEU A 164 -13.30 -28.80 19.86
C LEU A 164 -12.74 -29.53 21.09
N ASN A 165 -13.55 -29.62 22.15
CA ASN A 165 -13.14 -30.23 23.42
C ASN A 165 -13.51 -31.72 23.50
N ARG A 166 -14.08 -32.27 22.42
CA ARG A 166 -14.62 -33.65 22.34
C ARG A 166 -15.56 -33.98 23.50
N HIS A 167 -16.24 -32.96 24.01
CA HIS A 167 -17.16 -33.08 25.12
C HIS A 167 -18.58 -33.15 24.57
N MET A 168 -19.22 -34.30 24.76
CA MET A 168 -20.60 -34.56 24.34
C MET A 168 -21.64 -34.07 25.36
N GLY A 169 -21.20 -33.44 26.46
CA GLY A 169 -22.08 -32.92 27.51
C GLY A 169 -22.59 -31.51 27.16
N GLY A 170 -23.91 -31.34 27.10
CA GLY A 170 -24.58 -30.06 26.84
C GLY A 170 -25.16 -29.94 25.42
N ALA A 171 -26.16 -29.07 25.26
CA ALA A 171 -26.84 -28.82 23.98
C ALA A 171 -26.00 -27.92 23.03
N SER A 172 -24.68 -28.10 22.94
CA SER A 172 -23.83 -27.27 22.08
C SER A 172 -23.83 -27.76 20.63
N PHE A 173 -23.51 -26.86 19.70
CA PHE A 173 -23.30 -27.15 18.30
C PHE A 173 -21.92 -26.65 17.87
N THR A 174 -21.25 -27.37 16.99
CA THR A 174 -20.01 -26.93 16.35
C THR A 174 -20.31 -26.52 14.91
N VAL A 175 -20.05 -25.25 14.60
CA VAL A 175 -20.16 -24.68 13.26
C VAL A 175 -18.79 -24.74 12.59
N TYR A 176 -18.73 -25.45 11.47
CA TYR A 176 -17.56 -25.55 10.61
C TYR A 176 -17.68 -24.59 9.45
N TYR A 177 -16.70 -23.72 9.28
CA TYR A 177 -16.61 -22.81 8.15
C TYR A 177 -15.26 -22.94 7.46
N LEU A 178 -15.28 -23.09 6.14
CA LEU A 178 -14.10 -23.24 5.30
C LEU A 178 -14.03 -22.08 4.31
N PHE A 179 -12.85 -21.47 4.20
CA PHE A 179 -12.51 -20.54 3.14
C PHE A 179 -11.45 -21.16 2.24
N ILE A 180 -11.75 -21.28 0.95
CA ILE A 180 -10.91 -21.95 -0.04
C ILE A 180 -10.66 -20.96 -1.18
N PRO A 181 -9.46 -20.36 -1.29
CA PRO A 181 -9.10 -19.53 -2.43
C PRO A 181 -9.20 -20.30 -3.74
N ASP A 182 -9.61 -19.62 -4.82
CA ASP A 182 -9.75 -20.28 -6.13
C ASP A 182 -8.41 -20.82 -6.67
N LYS A 183 -8.49 -21.96 -7.37
CA LYS A 183 -7.30 -22.62 -7.92
C LYS A 183 -6.87 -21.93 -9.22
N LEU A 184 -5.81 -21.13 -9.13
CA LEU A 184 -5.28 -20.42 -10.28
C LEU A 184 -4.49 -21.35 -11.22
N SER A 185 -4.59 -21.09 -12.53
CA SER A 185 -3.79 -21.79 -13.52
C SER A 185 -2.29 -21.60 -13.27
N PRO A 186 -1.45 -22.64 -13.40
CA PRO A 186 0.00 -22.51 -13.26
C PRO A 186 0.61 -21.42 -14.16
N TRP A 187 0.05 -21.21 -15.35
CA TRP A 187 0.47 -20.15 -16.26
C TRP A 187 0.20 -18.76 -15.71
N TRP A 188 -0.96 -18.57 -15.06
CA TRP A 188 -1.30 -17.31 -14.42
C TRP A 188 -0.38 -17.01 -13.24
N LEU A 189 -0.06 -18.02 -12.43
CA LEU A 189 0.91 -17.88 -11.33
C LEU A 189 2.31 -17.51 -11.83
N ALA A 190 2.79 -18.17 -12.90
CA ALA A 190 4.06 -17.86 -13.52
C ALA A 190 4.08 -16.43 -14.10
N PHE A 191 2.98 -16.01 -14.73
CA PHE A 191 2.81 -14.65 -15.22
C PHE A 191 2.87 -13.61 -14.08
N LYS A 192 2.12 -13.82 -12.98
CA LYS A 192 2.17 -12.95 -11.79
C LYS A 192 3.59 -12.84 -11.22
N PHE A 193 4.31 -13.96 -11.16
CA PHE A 193 5.69 -13.97 -10.68
C PHE A 193 6.64 -13.18 -11.59
N LEU A 194 6.56 -13.41 -12.90
CA LEU A 194 7.36 -12.65 -13.87
C LEU A 194 7.03 -11.17 -13.81
N TYR A 195 5.75 -10.82 -13.70
CA TYR A 195 5.27 -9.45 -13.52
C TYR A 195 5.89 -8.79 -12.28
N ARG A 196 5.84 -9.46 -11.12
CA ARG A 196 6.43 -8.96 -9.86
C ARG A 196 7.96 -8.84 -9.93
N ALA A 197 8.63 -9.77 -10.60
CA ALA A 197 10.07 -9.70 -10.85
C ALA A 197 10.45 -8.50 -11.74
N MET A 198 9.70 -8.27 -12.82
CA MET A 198 9.89 -7.11 -13.69
C MET A 198 9.60 -5.80 -12.96
N LEU A 199 8.56 -5.76 -12.12
CA LEU A 199 8.24 -4.60 -11.28
C LEU A 199 9.36 -4.30 -10.29
N SER A 200 9.89 -5.34 -9.62
CA SER A 200 11.03 -5.22 -8.69
C SER A 200 12.29 -4.69 -9.37
N LEU A 201 12.64 -5.21 -10.56
CA LEU A 201 13.76 -4.70 -11.36
C LEU A 201 13.54 -3.25 -11.82
N THR A 202 12.31 -2.90 -12.17
CA THR A 202 11.94 -1.52 -12.57
C THR A 202 12.11 -0.56 -11.40
N ILE A 203 11.66 -0.94 -10.19
CA ILE A 203 11.85 -0.17 -8.96
C ILE A 203 13.34 0.05 -8.68
N LEU A 204 14.15 -1.00 -8.77
CA LEU A 204 15.60 -0.91 -8.56
C LEU A 204 16.25 0.02 -9.60
N GLY A 205 15.89 -0.14 -10.87
CA GLY A 205 16.38 0.73 -11.96
C GLY A 205 16.00 2.19 -11.75
N LEU A 206 14.76 2.47 -11.36
CA LEU A 206 14.27 3.81 -11.05
C LEU A 206 15.01 4.43 -9.86
N ALA A 207 15.20 3.69 -8.76
CA ALA A 207 15.92 4.17 -7.59
C ALA A 207 17.40 4.46 -7.90
N ILE A 208 18.06 3.58 -8.66
CA ILE A 208 19.44 3.81 -9.09
C ILE A 208 19.54 5.04 -9.97
N GLN A 209 18.69 5.15 -11.00
CA GLN A 209 18.76 6.23 -11.98
C GLN A 209 18.36 7.59 -11.39
N SER A 210 17.31 7.61 -10.55
CA SER A 210 16.71 8.85 -10.05
C SER A 210 17.32 9.34 -8.75
N TYR A 211 18.01 8.47 -7.99
CA TYR A 211 18.57 8.82 -6.68
C TYR A 211 20.07 8.52 -6.57
N TYR A 212 20.48 7.24 -6.57
CA TYR A 212 21.87 6.88 -6.26
C TYR A 212 22.89 7.39 -7.27
N ARG A 213 22.55 7.45 -8.56
CA ARG A 213 23.42 8.09 -9.58
C ARG A 213 23.62 9.57 -9.29
N HIS A 214 22.58 10.27 -8.83
CA HIS A 214 22.69 11.67 -8.45
C HIS A 214 23.53 11.84 -7.18
N VAL A 215 23.39 10.97 -6.18
CA VAL A 215 24.27 10.96 -4.99
C VAL A 215 25.73 10.76 -5.39
N GLY A 216 26.03 9.84 -6.31
CA GLY A 216 27.37 9.67 -6.86
C GLY A 216 27.90 10.94 -7.54
N HIS A 217 27.05 11.64 -8.30
CA HIS A 217 27.38 12.92 -8.93
C HIS A 217 27.69 14.01 -7.91
N LEU A 218 26.93 14.08 -6.80
CA LEU A 218 27.19 15.01 -5.69
C LEU A 218 28.58 14.79 -5.11
N CYS A 219 28.91 13.54 -4.75
CA CYS A 219 30.22 13.22 -4.18
C CYS A 219 31.36 13.55 -5.15
N ALA A 220 31.21 13.23 -6.44
CA ALA A 220 32.21 13.56 -7.45
C ALA A 220 32.41 15.07 -7.63
N ASN A 221 31.33 15.86 -7.53
CA ASN A 221 31.39 17.31 -7.62
C ASN A 221 32.02 17.96 -6.38
N LEU A 222 31.66 17.50 -5.17
CA LEU A 222 32.21 17.99 -3.90
C LEU A 222 33.73 17.76 -3.79
N ALA A 223 34.24 16.71 -4.44
CA ALA A 223 35.68 16.44 -4.48
C ALA A 223 36.47 17.49 -5.27
N HIS A 224 35.82 18.20 -6.21
CA HIS A 224 36.48 19.11 -7.16
C HIS A 224 36.08 20.58 -6.99
N PHE A 225 34.89 20.85 -6.45
CA PHE A 225 34.32 22.18 -6.34
C PHE A 225 33.87 22.46 -4.90
N PRO A 226 34.06 23.69 -4.39
CA PRO A 226 33.57 24.04 -3.06
C PRO A 226 32.05 24.19 -3.04
N LEU A 227 31.44 24.04 -1.86
CA LEU A 227 30.03 24.29 -1.64
C LEU A 227 29.70 25.79 -1.60
N GLN A 228 30.51 26.59 -0.91
CA GLN A 228 30.30 28.03 -0.76
C GLN A 228 31.51 28.87 -1.23
N PRO A 229 31.28 30.08 -1.77
CA PRO A 229 32.35 30.95 -2.25
C PRO A 229 33.29 31.49 -1.14
N HIS A 230 32.80 31.56 0.11
CA HIS A 230 33.38 32.40 1.19
C HIS A 230 34.46 31.70 2.05
N GLN A 231 35.06 30.61 1.56
CA GLN A 231 36.03 29.77 2.28
C GLN A 231 37.45 30.37 2.40
N ALA A 232 37.60 31.71 2.34
CA ALA A 232 38.90 32.38 2.48
C ALA A 232 39.16 32.95 3.88
N SER A 233 38.13 33.09 4.74
CA SER A 233 38.24 33.82 6.02
C SER A 233 37.91 33.01 7.29
N LEU A 234 37.21 31.88 7.19
CA LEU A 234 37.04 30.91 8.29
C LEU A 234 37.46 29.52 7.79
N GLY A 235 38.38 28.89 8.51
CA GLY A 235 38.90 27.52 8.33
C GLY A 235 38.53 26.80 7.03
N ALA A 236 39.47 26.71 6.09
CA ALA A 236 39.24 26.02 4.82
C ALA A 236 38.75 24.58 5.07
N VAL A 237 37.63 24.22 4.44
CA VAL A 237 37.06 22.87 4.55
C VAL A 237 38.02 21.88 3.90
N THR A 238 38.42 20.88 4.68
CA THR A 238 39.38 19.85 4.27
C THR A 238 38.74 18.49 4.05
N ARG A 239 37.49 18.31 4.46
CA ARG A 239 36.75 17.05 4.26
C ARG A 239 35.25 17.30 4.21
N TYR A 240 34.57 16.59 3.34
CA TYR A 240 33.11 16.52 3.31
C TYR A 240 32.60 15.15 3.78
N GLU A 241 31.49 15.18 4.50
CA GLU A 241 30.69 14.01 4.83
C GLU A 241 29.26 14.20 4.32
N VAL A 242 28.76 13.22 3.57
CA VAL A 242 27.41 13.25 2.99
C VAL A 242 26.52 12.28 3.76
N ILE A 243 25.44 12.80 4.34
CA ILE A 243 24.36 12.04 4.93
C ILE A 243 23.31 11.86 3.84
N VAL A 244 23.13 10.63 3.38
CA VAL A 244 22.17 10.32 2.31
C VAL A 244 20.77 10.12 2.89
N GLY A 245 19.77 10.67 2.22
CA GLY A 245 18.35 10.35 2.43
C GLY A 245 17.93 8.99 1.86
N GLU A 246 16.62 8.77 1.77
CA GLU A 246 16.02 7.55 1.24
C GLU A 246 15.35 7.75 -0.14
N PRO A 247 15.37 6.72 -1.01
CA PRO A 247 14.82 6.84 -2.36
C PRO A 247 13.30 6.66 -2.45
N SER A 248 12.62 6.22 -1.38
CA SER A 248 11.22 5.75 -1.39
C SER A 248 10.24 6.77 -1.98
N PRO A 249 10.24 8.06 -1.58
CA PRO A 249 9.29 9.05 -2.10
C PRO A 249 9.41 9.31 -3.61
N LEU A 250 10.60 9.15 -4.20
CA LEU A 250 10.82 9.30 -5.65
C LEU A 250 10.17 8.15 -6.43
N VAL A 251 10.22 6.93 -5.90
CA VAL A 251 9.60 5.77 -6.54
C VAL A 251 8.09 5.79 -6.34
N MET A 252 7.63 6.13 -5.12
CA MET A 252 6.20 6.22 -4.78
C MET A 252 5.47 7.31 -5.56
N SER A 253 6.18 8.37 -5.98
CA SER A 253 5.60 9.42 -6.81
C SER A 253 5.52 9.07 -8.30
N ASN A 254 5.99 7.89 -8.73
CA ASN A 254 5.88 7.43 -10.10
C ASN A 254 4.49 6.81 -10.37
N PRO A 255 3.67 7.38 -11.27
CA PRO A 255 2.32 6.89 -11.54
C PRO A 255 2.30 5.45 -12.07
N TYR A 256 3.30 5.06 -12.88
CA TYR A 256 3.34 3.72 -13.46
C TYR A 256 3.62 2.64 -12.42
N VAL A 257 4.48 2.95 -11.44
CA VAL A 257 4.76 2.03 -10.32
C VAL A 257 3.51 1.86 -9.45
N CYS A 258 2.82 2.95 -9.11
CA CYS A 258 1.58 2.87 -8.35
C CYS A 258 0.50 2.07 -9.09
N LEU A 259 0.29 2.36 -10.38
CA LEU A 259 -0.68 1.61 -11.21
C LEU A 259 -0.32 0.13 -11.29
N ALA A 260 0.97 -0.21 -11.38
CA ALA A 260 1.41 -1.59 -11.41
C ALA A 260 1.08 -2.36 -10.11
N PHE A 261 1.31 -1.74 -8.95
CA PHE A 261 0.92 -2.33 -7.67
C PHE A 261 -0.60 -2.45 -7.52
N VAL A 262 -1.37 -1.45 -7.94
CA VAL A 262 -2.85 -1.52 -7.90
C VAL A 262 -3.35 -2.66 -8.79
N ALA A 263 -2.80 -2.82 -9.99
CA ALA A 263 -3.13 -3.93 -10.88
C ALA A 263 -2.80 -5.31 -10.26
N ASP A 264 -1.65 -5.43 -9.59
CA ASP A 264 -1.24 -6.64 -8.86
C ASP A 264 -2.18 -6.96 -7.67
N ILE A 265 -2.64 -5.94 -6.95
CA ILE A 265 -3.62 -6.09 -5.87
C ILE A 265 -4.96 -6.61 -6.43
N CYS A 266 -5.46 -6.02 -7.52
CA CYS A 266 -6.70 -6.47 -8.16
C CYS A 266 -6.57 -7.91 -8.72
N ALA A 267 -5.40 -8.26 -9.26
CA ALA A 267 -5.11 -9.60 -9.79
C ALA A 267 -4.93 -10.67 -8.69
N THR A 268 -5.05 -10.29 -7.41
CA THR A 268 -4.89 -11.20 -6.27
C THR A 268 -6.02 -11.06 -5.24
N SER A 269 -7.24 -10.92 -5.75
CA SER A 269 -8.46 -10.73 -4.95
C SER A 269 -8.73 -11.89 -3.98
N GLU A 270 -8.41 -13.12 -4.39
CA GLU A 270 -8.64 -14.36 -3.63
C GLU A 270 -7.99 -14.30 -2.23
N TYR A 271 -6.73 -13.85 -2.22
CA TYR A 271 -5.93 -13.77 -1.00
C TYR A 271 -6.19 -12.49 -0.20
N MET A 272 -6.81 -11.47 -0.81
CA MET A 272 -7.32 -10.30 -0.08
C MET A 272 -8.46 -10.70 0.85
N GLY A 273 -9.44 -11.46 0.35
CA GLY A 273 -10.53 -11.99 1.17
C GLY A 273 -10.02 -12.88 2.30
N GLN A 274 -9.05 -13.75 1.99
CA GLN A 274 -8.37 -14.60 2.97
C GLN A 274 -7.65 -13.79 4.06
N ALA A 275 -6.96 -12.71 3.69
CA ALA A 275 -6.28 -11.85 4.66
C ALA A 275 -7.28 -11.13 5.58
N CYS A 276 -8.36 -10.56 5.03
CA CYS A 276 -9.43 -9.96 5.85
C CYS A 276 -10.02 -10.97 6.83
N LEU A 277 -10.21 -12.22 6.40
CA LEU A 277 -10.69 -13.31 7.24
C LEU A 277 -9.69 -13.63 8.37
N ARG A 278 -8.39 -13.74 8.06
CA ARG A 278 -7.33 -14.06 9.03
C ARG A 278 -7.05 -12.94 10.04
N VAL A 279 -7.27 -11.68 9.68
CA VAL A 279 -7.19 -10.57 10.65
C VAL A 279 -8.26 -10.69 11.75
N CYS A 280 -9.38 -11.35 11.47
CA CYS A 280 -10.40 -11.63 12.47
C CYS A 280 -10.05 -12.83 13.38
N GLN A 281 -8.96 -13.56 13.10
CA GLN A 281 -8.57 -14.78 13.82
C GLN A 281 -7.53 -14.47 14.91
N THR A 282 -7.98 -14.05 16.09
CA THR A 282 -7.08 -13.74 17.22
C THR A 282 -6.51 -14.98 17.91
N GLN A 283 -7.04 -16.17 17.63
CA GLN A 283 -6.54 -17.44 18.19
C GLN A 283 -5.14 -17.80 17.68
N SER A 284 -4.76 -17.34 16.47
CA SER A 284 -3.42 -17.54 15.92
C SER A 284 -2.77 -16.21 15.56
N LEU A 285 -1.97 -15.68 16.50
CA LEU A 285 -1.24 -14.42 16.33
C LEU A 285 -0.33 -14.43 15.10
N TRP A 286 0.16 -15.60 14.68
CA TRP A 286 0.98 -15.76 13.48
C TRP A 286 0.21 -15.41 12.20
N TYR A 287 -0.96 -16.03 11.97
CA TYR A 287 -1.77 -15.76 10.79
C TYR A 287 -2.40 -14.36 10.84
N PHE A 288 -2.72 -13.88 12.03
CA PHE A 288 -3.10 -12.48 12.25
C PHE A 288 -2.01 -11.54 11.75
N ALA A 289 -0.75 -11.70 12.20
CA ALA A 289 0.36 -10.84 11.80
C ALA A 289 0.64 -10.93 10.28
N LEU A 290 0.62 -12.13 9.70
CA LEU A 290 0.76 -12.32 8.26
C LEU A 290 -0.32 -11.59 7.46
N ALA A 291 -1.57 -11.64 7.93
CA ALA A 291 -2.68 -10.97 7.28
C ALA A 291 -2.57 -9.44 7.38
N MET A 292 -2.15 -8.91 8.53
CA MET A 292 -1.84 -7.48 8.70
C MET A 292 -0.75 -7.02 7.71
N VAL A 293 0.32 -7.81 7.57
CA VAL A 293 1.41 -7.52 6.59
C VAL A 293 0.86 -7.52 5.17
N TYR A 294 0.01 -8.49 4.82
CA TYR A 294 -0.59 -8.60 3.51
C TYR A 294 -1.49 -7.39 3.17
N LEU A 295 -2.36 -6.98 4.10
CA LEU A 295 -3.26 -5.83 3.92
C LEU A 295 -2.50 -4.50 3.83
N GLY A 296 -1.29 -4.42 4.39
CA GLY A 296 -0.40 -3.26 4.25
C GLY A 296 -0.09 -2.88 2.79
N ARG A 297 -0.20 -3.81 1.84
CA ARG A 297 -0.03 -3.55 0.40
C ARG A 297 -1.00 -2.51 -0.15
N LEU A 298 -2.14 -2.30 0.51
CA LEU A 298 -3.13 -1.30 0.12
C LEU A 298 -2.58 0.14 0.20
N VAL A 299 -1.41 0.34 0.82
CA VAL A 299 -0.71 1.64 0.82
C VAL A 299 -0.46 2.16 -0.59
N TRP A 300 -0.26 1.28 -1.57
CA TRP A 300 -0.07 1.68 -2.96
C TRP A 300 -1.32 2.30 -3.59
N CYS A 301 -2.53 1.96 -3.12
CA CYS A 301 -3.76 2.64 -3.50
C CYS A 301 -3.80 4.07 -2.95
N ALA A 302 -3.32 4.27 -1.72
CA ALA A 302 -3.21 5.59 -1.10
C ALA A 302 -2.14 6.46 -1.81
N TYR A 303 -0.97 5.90 -2.13
CA TYR A 303 0.06 6.60 -2.93
C TYR A 303 -0.44 6.93 -4.34
N GLY A 304 -1.11 5.98 -5.01
CA GLY A 304 -1.73 6.21 -6.31
C GLY A 304 -2.75 7.35 -6.28
N THR A 305 -3.52 7.46 -5.19
CA THR A 305 -4.45 8.57 -4.97
C THR A 305 -3.71 9.90 -4.86
N LEU A 306 -2.59 9.96 -4.13
CA LEU A 306 -1.78 11.18 -4.02
C LEU A 306 -1.18 11.59 -5.37
N VAL A 307 -0.70 10.64 -6.17
CA VAL A 307 -0.16 10.90 -7.51
C VAL A 307 -1.26 11.39 -8.46
N MET A 308 -2.42 10.74 -8.45
CA MET A 308 -3.58 11.15 -9.24
C MET A 308 -4.04 12.55 -8.83
N HIS A 309 -4.12 12.83 -7.53
CA HIS A 309 -4.48 14.13 -7.00
C HIS A 309 -3.49 15.21 -7.46
N ASN A 310 -2.17 14.94 -7.44
CA ASN A 310 -1.17 15.88 -7.95
C ASN A 310 -1.37 16.19 -9.44
N ALA A 311 -1.69 15.18 -10.26
CA ALA A 311 -1.98 15.37 -11.67
C ALA A 311 -3.25 16.21 -11.90
N VAL A 312 -4.31 15.95 -11.13
CA VAL A 312 -5.56 16.73 -11.16
C VAL A 312 -5.32 18.18 -10.76
N ARG A 313 -4.55 18.42 -9.69
CA ARG A 313 -4.18 19.79 -9.25
C ARG A 313 -3.46 20.55 -10.35
N LYS A 314 -2.47 19.94 -11.00
CA LYS A 314 -1.73 20.58 -12.10
C LYS A 314 -2.60 20.85 -13.33
N ARG A 315 -3.59 20.00 -13.58
CA ARG A 315 -4.50 20.15 -14.73
C ARG A 315 -5.60 21.19 -14.51
N TRP A 316 -6.14 21.28 -13.28
CA TRP A 316 -7.31 22.11 -12.97
C TRP A 316 -7.03 23.29 -12.02
N GLY A 317 -5.80 23.48 -11.56
CA GLY A 317 -5.41 24.62 -10.74
C GLY A 317 -5.92 24.57 -9.29
N TRP A 318 -6.35 23.41 -8.80
CA TRP A 318 -6.92 23.23 -7.45
C TRP A 318 -5.84 23.23 -6.36
N ALA A 319 -5.21 24.38 -6.15
CA ALA A 319 -4.08 24.52 -5.24
C ALA A 319 -4.44 24.48 -3.75
N ALA A 320 -5.68 24.86 -3.40
CA ALA A 320 -6.04 25.33 -2.06
C ALA A 320 -6.31 24.24 -1.00
N LEU A 321 -6.30 22.95 -1.34
CA LEU A 321 -6.93 21.92 -0.49
C LEU A 321 -6.02 20.83 0.07
N THR A 322 -4.72 20.79 -0.26
CA THR A 322 -3.86 19.69 0.22
C THR A 322 -2.45 20.13 0.56
N THR A 323 -2.06 19.84 1.80
CA THR A 323 -0.67 19.84 2.28
C THR A 323 0.03 18.56 1.81
N PRO A 324 1.34 18.61 1.52
CA PRO A 324 2.11 17.39 1.25
C PRO A 324 2.10 16.50 2.48
N VAL A 325 1.89 15.20 2.28
CA VAL A 325 1.86 14.20 3.35
C VAL A 325 3.12 13.35 3.28
N ASP A 326 3.71 13.06 4.43
CA ASP A 326 4.84 12.13 4.55
C ASP A 326 4.40 10.71 4.15
N SER A 327 5.14 10.09 3.23
CA SER A 327 4.89 8.73 2.77
C SER A 327 4.90 7.70 3.88
N THR A 328 5.71 7.90 4.93
CA THR A 328 5.80 6.99 6.07
C THR A 328 4.56 7.08 6.95
N GLN A 329 4.03 8.29 7.16
CA GLN A 329 2.77 8.50 7.88
C GLN A 329 1.60 7.84 7.15
N VAL A 330 1.54 7.98 5.81
CA VAL A 330 0.54 7.29 4.99
C VAL A 330 0.66 5.78 5.15
N ALA A 331 1.88 5.23 5.09
CA ALA A 331 2.10 3.79 5.29
C ALA A 331 1.56 3.31 6.64
N VAL A 332 1.99 3.93 7.74
CA VAL A 332 1.55 3.55 9.09
C VAL A 332 0.03 3.65 9.23
N MET A 333 -0.58 4.72 8.70
CA MET A 333 -2.03 4.90 8.74
C MET A 333 -2.77 3.83 7.93
N VAL A 334 -2.28 3.47 6.73
CA VAL A 334 -2.89 2.40 5.93
C VAL A 334 -2.71 1.03 6.58
N TYR A 335 -1.58 0.75 7.24
CA TYR A 335 -1.42 -0.47 8.03
C TYR A 335 -2.45 -0.55 9.16
N PHE A 336 -2.68 0.56 9.86
CA PHE A 336 -3.69 0.63 10.91
C PHE A 336 -5.12 0.49 10.35
N VAL A 337 -5.44 1.21 9.29
CA VAL A 337 -6.77 1.17 8.65
C VAL A 337 -7.04 -0.19 8.01
N GLY A 338 -6.12 -0.69 7.19
CA GLY A 338 -6.29 -1.97 6.50
C GLY A 338 -6.30 -3.15 7.46
N GLY A 339 -5.54 -3.09 8.56
CA GLY A 339 -5.48 -4.17 9.52
C GLY A 339 -6.44 -4.01 10.69
N PHE A 340 -6.14 -3.06 11.58
CA PHE A 340 -6.85 -2.90 12.85
C PHE A 340 -8.30 -2.45 12.69
N LEU A 341 -8.59 -1.53 11.75
CA LEU A 341 -10.00 -1.21 11.50
C LEU A 341 -10.73 -2.41 10.93
N THR A 342 -10.18 -3.17 9.99
CA THR A 342 -10.80 -4.41 9.48
C THR A 342 -11.14 -5.39 10.61
N TYR A 343 -10.26 -5.53 11.61
CA TYR A 343 -10.57 -6.29 12.82
C TYR A 343 -11.78 -5.72 13.58
N LEU A 344 -11.80 -4.41 13.85
CA LEU A 344 -12.94 -3.77 14.51
C LEU A 344 -14.24 -3.89 13.70
N GLN A 345 -14.14 -3.84 12.38
CA GLN A 345 -15.28 -4.03 11.48
C GLN A 345 -15.86 -5.44 11.61
N GLY A 346 -14.99 -6.45 11.76
CA GLY A 346 -15.37 -7.83 12.05
C GLY A 346 -15.98 -8.06 13.44
N LEU A 347 -15.81 -7.12 14.37
CA LEU A 347 -16.44 -7.17 15.70
C LEU A 347 -17.80 -6.48 15.75
N TRP A 348 -18.19 -5.72 14.73
CA TRP A 348 -19.40 -4.88 14.76
C TRP A 348 -20.53 -5.48 13.92
N PRO A 349 -21.57 -6.08 14.56
CA PRO A 349 -22.70 -6.71 13.87
C PRO A 349 -23.35 -5.88 12.77
N SER A 350 -23.58 -4.59 13.05
CA SER A 350 -24.24 -3.69 12.11
C SER A 350 -23.44 -3.51 10.82
N LEU A 351 -22.11 -3.47 10.92
CA LEU A 351 -21.25 -3.28 9.76
C LEU A 351 -21.08 -4.57 8.96
N ILE A 352 -21.02 -5.73 9.63
CA ILE A 352 -21.08 -7.04 8.97
C ILE A 352 -22.38 -7.14 8.15
N ASN A 353 -23.53 -6.75 8.72
CA ASN A 353 -24.79 -6.74 7.98
C ASN A 353 -24.76 -5.84 6.73
N VAL A 354 -24.07 -4.70 6.79
CA VAL A 354 -23.87 -3.84 5.61
C VAL A 354 -23.02 -4.55 4.55
N TYR A 355 -21.94 -5.23 4.94
CA TYR A 355 -21.12 -5.99 3.98
C TYR A 355 -21.87 -7.19 3.39
N THR A 356 -22.59 -7.96 4.21
CA THR A 356 -23.45 -9.05 3.74
C THR A 356 -24.52 -8.55 2.79
N TRP A 357 -25.11 -7.38 3.06
CA TRP A 357 -26.05 -6.73 2.14
C TRP A 357 -25.38 -6.33 0.83
N LEU A 358 -24.19 -5.72 0.87
CA LEU A 358 -23.42 -5.38 -0.34
C LEU A 358 -23.08 -6.62 -1.17
N PHE A 359 -22.72 -7.74 -0.53
CA PHE A 359 -22.46 -9.01 -1.21
C PHE A 359 -23.73 -9.61 -1.84
N ALA A 360 -24.88 -9.43 -1.18
CA ALA A 360 -26.15 -9.98 -1.63
C ALA A 360 -26.79 -9.19 -2.79
N LEU A 361 -26.43 -7.92 -3.01
CA LEU A 361 -26.97 -7.09 -4.10
C LEU A 361 -26.73 -7.70 -5.48
N ASP A 362 -25.57 -8.30 -5.69
CA ASP A 362 -25.22 -9.06 -6.88
C ASP A 362 -24.98 -10.52 -6.50
N SER A 363 -26.07 -11.20 -6.16
CA SER A 363 -26.08 -12.61 -5.81
C SER A 363 -26.95 -13.41 -6.77
N THR A 364 -26.59 -14.68 -6.93
CA THR A 364 -27.31 -15.62 -7.80
C THR A 364 -27.89 -16.76 -6.98
N PRO A 365 -29.22 -16.98 -7.05
CA PRO A 365 -29.83 -18.16 -6.46
C PRO A 365 -29.59 -19.40 -7.33
N ALA A 366 -29.61 -20.57 -6.71
CA ALA A 366 -29.56 -21.86 -7.38
C ALA A 366 -30.78 -22.03 -8.29
N SER A 367 -30.55 -22.32 -9.56
CA SER A 367 -31.62 -22.55 -10.54
C SER A 367 -32.43 -23.82 -10.27
N ASP A 368 -31.84 -24.79 -9.56
CA ASP A 368 -32.39 -26.11 -9.27
C ASP A 368 -32.98 -26.23 -7.85
N ALA A 369 -32.91 -25.17 -7.04
CA ALA A 369 -33.45 -25.18 -5.68
C ALA A 369 -34.82 -24.46 -5.60
N PRO A 370 -35.87 -25.10 -5.06
CA PRO A 370 -37.18 -24.47 -4.87
C PRO A 370 -37.15 -23.29 -3.89
N ASP A 371 -36.18 -23.27 -2.97
CA ASP A 371 -36.07 -22.29 -1.88
C ASP A 371 -35.15 -21.08 -2.17
N HIS A 372 -34.77 -20.82 -3.43
CA HIS A 372 -33.89 -19.69 -3.81
C HIS A 372 -32.55 -19.64 -3.04
N ARG A 373 -31.96 -20.80 -2.73
CA ARG A 373 -30.68 -20.87 -2.00
C ARG A 373 -29.56 -20.20 -2.77
N LEU A 374 -28.75 -19.38 -2.11
CA LEU A 374 -27.69 -18.64 -2.78
C LEU A 374 -26.49 -19.54 -3.05
N VAL A 375 -25.98 -19.46 -4.28
CA VAL A 375 -24.85 -20.27 -4.76
C VAL A 375 -23.67 -19.39 -5.17
N SER A 376 -23.90 -18.12 -5.49
CA SER A 376 -22.80 -17.17 -5.57
C SER A 376 -23.17 -15.74 -5.16
N MET A 377 -22.17 -15.01 -4.68
CA MET A 377 -22.23 -13.58 -4.34
C MET A 377 -21.03 -12.86 -4.95
N ASN A 378 -21.16 -11.56 -5.22
CA ASN A 378 -20.08 -10.74 -5.75
C ASN A 378 -19.49 -9.83 -4.66
N ILE A 379 -18.16 -9.72 -4.62
CA ILE A 379 -17.44 -8.94 -3.60
C ILE A 379 -17.01 -7.55 -4.07
N GLU A 380 -17.31 -7.19 -5.32
CA GLU A 380 -16.85 -5.95 -5.96
C GLU A 380 -17.23 -4.68 -5.19
N LEU A 381 -18.47 -4.58 -4.70
CA LEU A 381 -18.96 -3.39 -3.99
C LEU A 381 -18.30 -3.23 -2.61
N ALA A 382 -18.10 -4.35 -1.90
CA ALA A 382 -17.40 -4.32 -0.61
C ALA A 382 -15.92 -3.95 -0.79
N ILE A 383 -15.26 -4.50 -1.81
CA ILE A 383 -13.88 -4.12 -2.15
C ILE A 383 -13.83 -2.64 -2.52
N LEU A 384 -14.81 -2.11 -3.26
CA LEU A 384 -14.86 -0.69 -3.60
C LEU A 384 -14.96 0.19 -2.35
N VAL A 385 -15.87 -0.12 -1.42
CA VAL A 385 -16.01 0.61 -0.14
C VAL A 385 -14.71 0.57 0.66
N TYR A 386 -14.07 -0.60 0.70
CA TYR A 386 -12.81 -0.80 1.41
C TYR A 386 -11.66 0.00 0.76
N LEU A 387 -11.56 -0.02 -0.57
CA LEU A 387 -10.58 0.77 -1.32
C LEU A 387 -10.82 2.28 -1.16
N VAL A 388 -12.07 2.75 -1.18
CA VAL A 388 -12.41 4.15 -0.92
C VAL A 388 -11.95 4.56 0.48
N THR A 389 -12.12 3.70 1.48
CA THR A 389 -11.64 3.94 2.85
C THR A 389 -10.12 4.10 2.88
N VAL A 390 -9.38 3.21 2.22
CA VAL A 390 -7.91 3.29 2.17
C VAL A 390 -7.44 4.51 1.36
N CYS A 391 -8.03 4.77 0.19
CA CYS A 391 -7.73 5.93 -0.63
C CYS A 391 -8.09 7.27 0.06
N GLY A 392 -9.01 7.24 1.03
CA GLY A 392 -9.37 8.36 1.89
C GLY A 392 -8.28 8.74 2.90
N THR A 393 -7.42 7.80 3.29
CA THR A 393 -6.43 8.00 4.38
C THR A 393 -5.49 9.19 4.20
N PRO A 394 -4.96 9.51 3.00
CA PRO A 394 -4.07 10.65 2.86
C PRO A 394 -4.78 11.99 3.08
N TYR A 395 -6.09 12.06 2.80
CA TYR A 395 -6.88 13.27 3.05
C TYR A 395 -7.11 13.50 4.53
N VAL A 396 -7.33 12.43 5.30
CA VAL A 396 -7.43 12.50 6.77
C VAL A 396 -6.13 13.01 7.37
N LEU A 397 -4.99 12.49 6.89
CA LEU A 397 -3.67 12.95 7.32
C LEU A 397 -3.43 14.41 6.94
N SER A 398 -3.70 14.79 5.69
CA SER A 398 -3.55 16.18 5.23
C SER A 398 -4.40 17.15 6.05
N ALA A 399 -5.64 16.79 6.40
CA ALA A 399 -6.51 17.58 7.27
C ALA A 399 -5.95 17.72 8.70
N GLY A 400 -5.35 16.66 9.25
CA GLY A 400 -4.70 16.68 10.57
C GLY A 400 -3.39 17.47 10.60
N SER A 401 -2.65 17.53 9.49
CA SER A 401 -1.38 18.26 9.37
C SER A 401 -1.53 19.78 9.36
N TYR A 402 -2.74 20.33 9.26
CA TYR A 402 -2.98 21.78 9.42
C TYR A 402 -2.61 22.31 10.82
N MET A 403 -2.32 21.44 11.79
CA MET A 403 -2.11 21.80 13.20
C MET A 403 -0.66 21.72 13.71
N ASN A 404 0.35 21.25 12.97
CA ASN A 404 1.70 21.12 13.54
C ASN A 404 2.89 21.29 12.59
N VAL A 405 3.77 22.22 13.01
CA VAL A 405 5.23 22.30 12.84
C VAL A 405 5.81 22.31 11.41
N ALA A 406 6.30 23.50 11.05
CA ALA A 406 7.18 23.75 9.93
C ALA A 406 8.57 23.11 10.13
N CYS A 407 8.78 21.88 9.63
CA CYS A 407 10.14 21.42 9.38
C CYS A 407 10.77 22.30 8.28
N MET A 408 11.83 23.03 8.64
CA MET A 408 12.56 23.90 7.71
C MET A 408 13.45 23.03 6.82
N GLY A 409 12.96 22.68 5.64
CA GLY A 409 13.85 22.26 4.55
C GLY A 409 14.72 23.43 4.06
N GLY A 410 15.69 23.15 3.19
CA GLY A 410 16.55 24.16 2.55
C GLY A 410 15.76 25.25 1.79
N SER A 411 16.47 26.20 1.16
CA SER A 411 15.86 27.39 0.55
C SER A 411 14.74 27.08 -0.47
N MET A 412 14.82 25.93 -1.15
CA MET A 412 13.80 25.41 -2.07
C MET A 412 12.41 25.26 -1.43
N TYR A 413 12.32 24.80 -0.18
CA TYR A 413 11.03 24.60 0.48
C TYR A 413 10.37 25.92 0.89
N GLN A 414 11.14 27.01 1.04
CA GLN A 414 10.57 28.35 1.18
C GLN A 414 9.87 28.78 -0.12
N VAL A 415 10.47 28.46 -1.29
CA VAL A 415 9.85 28.70 -2.60
C VAL A 415 8.56 27.90 -2.75
N PHE A 416 8.56 26.63 -2.33
CA PHE A 416 7.34 25.82 -2.32
C PHE A 416 6.26 26.37 -1.39
N ARG A 417 6.64 26.97 -0.24
CA ARG A 417 5.66 27.64 0.64
C ARG A 417 5.08 28.92 0.02
N TRP A 418 5.90 29.72 -0.66
CA TRP A 418 5.41 30.92 -1.34
C TRP A 418 4.57 30.59 -2.57
N HIS A 419 4.88 29.49 -3.26
CA HIS A 419 4.25 29.11 -4.52
C HIS A 419 3.97 27.59 -4.59
N PRO A 420 3.04 27.08 -3.77
CA PRO A 420 2.80 25.64 -3.59
C PRO A 420 2.27 24.92 -4.83
N SER A 421 1.69 25.66 -5.78
CA SER A 421 1.11 25.10 -7.01
C SER A 421 1.99 25.23 -8.25
N THR A 422 3.04 26.05 -8.21
CA THR A 422 3.76 26.48 -9.42
C THR A 422 5.06 25.74 -9.63
N PHE A 423 5.86 25.59 -8.57
CA PHE A 423 7.25 25.12 -8.69
C PHE A 423 7.48 23.70 -8.18
N GLN A 424 6.52 23.07 -7.50
CA GLN A 424 6.70 21.74 -6.95
C GLN A 424 6.31 20.66 -7.99
N ALA A 425 7.20 19.70 -8.23
CA ALA A 425 6.93 18.57 -9.12
C ALA A 425 5.83 17.65 -8.55
N GLN A 426 5.88 17.40 -7.25
CA GLN A 426 4.93 16.57 -6.51
C GLN A 426 4.52 17.30 -5.23
N ALA A 427 3.31 17.88 -5.22
CA ALA A 427 2.84 18.73 -4.12
C ALA A 427 1.95 17.99 -3.10
N THR A 428 1.78 16.67 -3.27
CA THR A 428 0.93 15.82 -2.43
C THR A 428 1.72 14.81 -1.60
N ILE A 429 2.93 14.45 -2.03
CA ILE A 429 3.85 13.55 -1.34
C ILE A 429 5.05 14.38 -0.89
N ASP A 430 5.39 14.31 0.39
CA ASP A 430 6.60 14.95 0.89
C ASP A 430 7.86 14.26 0.34
N GLN A 431 8.78 15.05 -0.21
CA GLN A 431 10.04 14.59 -0.79
C GLN A 431 11.25 14.98 0.07
N THR A 432 11.05 15.64 1.23
CA THR A 432 12.13 15.93 2.18
C THR A 432 12.98 14.72 2.59
N PRO A 433 12.45 13.48 2.70
CA PRO A 433 13.29 12.33 3.04
C PRO A 433 14.34 11.99 1.96
N THR A 434 14.21 12.55 0.76
CA THR A 434 15.14 12.33 -0.37
C THR A 434 16.30 13.32 -0.38
N ASP A 435 16.28 14.33 0.49
CA ASP A 435 17.36 15.32 0.57
C ASP A 435 18.63 14.72 1.19
N CYS A 436 19.78 15.25 0.80
CA CYS A 436 21.06 14.90 1.42
C CYS A 436 21.54 16.06 2.29
N PHE A 437 22.23 15.77 3.39
CA PHE A 437 22.96 16.78 4.15
C PHE A 437 24.45 16.64 3.90
N VAL A 438 25.11 17.76 3.58
CA VAL A 438 26.56 17.82 3.38
C VAL A 438 27.19 18.57 4.55
N CYS A 439 28.03 17.87 5.29
CA CYS A 439 28.77 18.37 6.44
C CYS A 439 30.23 18.64 6.02
N GLY A 440 30.69 19.88 6.11
CA GLY A 440 32.08 20.26 5.85
C GLY A 440 32.87 20.40 7.15
N TYR A 441 34.05 19.79 7.20
CA TYR A 441 34.96 19.81 8.35
C TYR A 441 36.29 20.48 8.01
N ASP A 442 36.86 21.22 8.96
CA ASP A 442 38.19 21.80 8.85
C ASP A 442 39.32 20.79 9.17
N VAL A 443 40.56 21.27 9.16
CA VAL A 443 41.75 20.48 9.51
C VAL A 443 41.66 19.91 10.93
N THR A 444 41.00 20.61 11.85
CA THR A 444 40.84 20.20 13.25
C THR A 444 39.69 19.21 13.48
N LYS A 445 39.01 18.77 12.40
CA LYS A 445 37.81 17.92 12.42
C LYS A 445 36.61 18.57 13.10
N THR A 446 36.60 19.90 13.21
CA THR A 446 35.43 20.64 13.67
C THR A 446 34.47 20.85 12.50
N LEU A 447 33.17 20.77 12.79
CA LEU A 447 32.12 20.98 11.80
C LEU A 447 32.01 22.49 11.52
N VAL A 448 32.25 22.89 10.28
CA VAL A 448 32.27 24.30 9.86
C VAL A 448 31.06 24.67 9.03
N GLU A 449 30.52 23.73 8.25
CA GLU A 449 29.32 23.96 7.45
C GLU A 449 28.41 22.73 7.41
N VAL A 450 27.09 22.98 7.38
CA VAL A 450 26.07 21.96 7.11
C VAL A 450 25.11 22.55 6.10
N VAL A 451 24.96 21.88 4.95
CA VAL A 451 24.08 22.32 3.87
C VAL A 451 23.14 21.18 3.51
N CYS A 452 21.84 21.46 3.55
CA CYS A 452 20.84 20.57 2.97
C CYS A 452 20.80 20.80 1.46
N VAL A 453 20.91 19.71 0.68
CA VAL A 453 20.83 19.75 -0.77
C VAL A 453 19.66 18.89 -1.25
N SER A 454 18.90 19.45 -2.18
CA SER A 454 17.70 18.82 -2.74
C SER A 454 17.87 18.55 -4.24
N LEU A 455 17.15 17.56 -4.75
CA LEU A 455 17.20 17.21 -6.17
C LEU A 455 16.43 18.23 -7.02
N VAL A 456 17.03 18.66 -8.13
CA VAL A 456 16.39 19.57 -9.10
C VAL A 456 15.12 18.96 -9.70
N SER A 457 15.02 17.62 -9.77
CA SER A 457 13.82 16.91 -10.25
C SER A 457 12.57 17.17 -9.40
N GLN A 458 12.72 17.69 -8.18
CA GLN A 458 11.60 18.11 -7.34
C GLN A 458 11.01 19.46 -7.78
N ILE A 459 11.70 20.22 -8.64
CA ILE A 459 11.23 21.51 -9.16
C ILE A 459 10.60 21.34 -10.54
N ASP A 460 9.36 21.81 -10.68
CA ASP A 460 8.67 21.96 -11.96
C ASP A 460 8.85 23.38 -12.51
N LEU A 461 9.88 23.56 -13.33
CA LEU A 461 10.11 24.85 -14.01
C LEU A 461 9.18 25.08 -15.21
N LYS A 462 8.36 24.08 -15.62
CA LYS A 462 7.47 24.21 -16.79
C LYS A 462 6.23 25.05 -16.48
N GLY A 463 5.79 25.12 -15.22
CA GLY A 463 4.61 25.88 -14.79
C GLY A 463 4.72 27.40 -15.02
N TYR A 464 5.93 27.96 -14.89
CA TYR A 464 6.19 29.39 -15.08
C TYR A 464 5.87 29.89 -16.50
N HIS A 465 6.08 29.05 -17.52
CA HIS A 465 5.84 29.41 -18.92
C HIS A 465 4.35 29.47 -19.31
N ARG A 466 3.44 28.93 -18.49
CA ARG A 466 2.01 28.81 -18.85
C ARG A 466 1.12 29.92 -18.27
N GLY A 467 1.57 30.63 -17.23
CA GLY A 467 0.80 31.67 -16.54
C GLY A 467 0.93 33.09 -17.11
N HIS A 468 1.99 33.38 -17.89
CA HIS A 468 2.20 34.69 -18.51
C HIS A 468 1.84 34.69 -20.00
N THR A 469 0.55 34.56 -20.31
CA THR A 469 -0.01 35.10 -21.57
C THR A 469 -0.31 36.58 -21.40
N THR A 470 0.73 37.41 -21.45
CA THR A 470 0.59 38.86 -21.65
C THR A 470 1.55 39.32 -22.74
N SER A 471 0.94 39.69 -23.88
CA SER A 471 1.45 40.44 -25.03
C SER A 471 2.66 39.89 -25.80
N ARG A 472 2.42 39.69 -27.09
CA ARG A 472 3.37 39.26 -28.13
C ARG A 472 4.60 40.18 -28.29
N ALA A 473 4.59 41.36 -27.67
CA ALA A 473 5.73 42.29 -27.63
C ALA A 473 6.77 41.95 -26.55
N ASN A 474 6.41 41.28 -25.46
CA ASN A 474 7.33 40.90 -24.38
C ASN A 474 7.98 39.52 -24.56
N ARG A 475 7.64 38.83 -25.66
CA ARG A 475 8.21 37.51 -26.03
C ARG A 475 9.72 37.58 -26.29
N LYS A 476 10.28 38.77 -26.53
CA LYS A 476 11.73 39.00 -26.69
C LYS A 476 12.45 39.43 -25.41
N GLN A 477 11.72 39.75 -24.33
CA GLN A 477 12.33 40.26 -23.09
C GLN A 477 12.33 39.24 -21.95
N PHE A 478 11.45 38.23 -21.98
CA PHE A 478 11.44 37.15 -20.97
C PHE A 478 11.89 35.77 -21.49
N VAL A 479 12.17 35.66 -22.79
CA VAL A 479 12.89 34.51 -23.40
C VAL A 479 14.40 34.80 -23.48
N ALA A 480 14.83 35.99 -23.07
CA ALA A 480 16.23 36.43 -23.00
C ALA A 480 16.87 36.29 -21.61
N GLN A 481 16.41 35.31 -20.81
CA GLN A 481 17.13 34.82 -19.62
C GLN A 481 17.31 33.29 -19.64
N HIS A 482 17.02 32.68 -20.78
CA HIS A 482 17.43 31.31 -21.13
C HIS A 482 18.52 31.27 -22.22
N ALA A 483 19.14 32.41 -22.49
CA ALA A 483 20.41 32.55 -23.20
C ALA A 483 21.16 33.78 -22.62
N LEU A 484 22.48 33.64 -22.40
CA LEU A 484 23.39 34.56 -21.70
C LEU A 484 23.23 34.58 -20.16
N SER A 485 24.17 34.10 -19.34
CA SER A 485 25.62 34.37 -19.43
C SER A 485 26.50 33.14 -19.71
N THR A 486 26.55 32.72 -20.96
CA THR A 486 27.88 32.64 -21.59
C THR A 486 28.20 34.07 -22.05
N ALA A 487 29.36 34.60 -21.67
CA ALA A 487 29.82 35.97 -21.96
C ALA A 487 29.09 37.12 -21.20
N GLY A 488 29.33 37.18 -19.91
CA GLY A 488 29.28 38.41 -19.11
C GLY A 488 30.30 38.21 -18.00
N GLU A 489 31.48 38.80 -18.16
CA GLU A 489 32.60 38.70 -17.23
C GLU A 489 32.20 39.20 -15.83
N CYS A 490 31.69 38.29 -14.99
CA CYS A 490 31.97 38.35 -13.57
C CYS A 490 33.31 37.63 -13.39
N THR A 491 34.36 38.43 -13.48
CA THR A 491 35.75 38.08 -13.15
C THR A 491 35.78 37.23 -11.86
N SER A 492 36.23 35.99 -11.97
CA SER A 492 36.53 35.06 -10.86
C SER A 492 35.36 34.47 -10.04
N SER A 493 34.23 34.07 -10.66
CA SER A 493 33.25 33.25 -9.93
C SER A 493 33.68 31.76 -9.91
N LYS A 494 34.23 31.30 -8.79
CA LYS A 494 34.51 29.88 -8.53
C LYS A 494 33.25 29.04 -8.80
N LYS A 495 33.34 28.03 -9.68
CA LYS A 495 32.24 27.07 -9.92
C LYS A 495 31.95 26.29 -8.63
N LEU A 496 30.68 26.23 -8.22
CA LEU A 496 30.23 25.52 -7.00
C LEU A 496 29.79 24.09 -7.31
N ALA A 497 29.86 23.19 -6.32
CA ALA A 497 29.52 21.77 -6.49
C ALA A 497 28.03 21.51 -6.80
N VAL A 498 27.15 22.35 -6.26
CA VAL A 498 25.69 22.27 -6.40
C VAL A 498 25.15 23.57 -6.99
N GLY A 499 23.96 23.49 -7.59
CA GLY A 499 23.25 24.69 -8.03
C GLY A 499 22.74 25.50 -6.84
N ARG A 500 22.32 26.72 -7.11
CA ARG A 500 21.75 27.61 -6.09
C ARG A 500 20.40 28.10 -6.54
N LEU A 501 19.42 28.02 -5.64
CA LEU A 501 18.13 28.64 -5.84
C LEU A 501 18.07 29.89 -4.95
N VAL A 502 17.86 31.06 -5.56
CA VAL A 502 17.66 32.31 -4.82
C VAL A 502 16.27 32.81 -5.14
N ALA A 503 15.44 32.94 -4.11
CA ALA A 503 14.11 33.51 -4.25
C ALA A 503 14.07 34.84 -3.52
N ASN A 504 13.87 35.91 -4.29
CA ASN A 504 13.72 37.27 -3.76
C ASN A 504 12.25 37.67 -3.82
N GLN A 505 11.74 38.15 -2.68
CA GLN A 505 10.41 38.74 -2.61
C GLN A 505 10.49 40.17 -3.18
N SER A 506 9.86 40.41 -4.33
CA SER A 506 9.75 41.78 -4.88
C SER A 506 8.82 42.62 -4.00
N HIS A 507 9.14 43.92 -3.84
CA HIS A 507 8.24 44.92 -3.27
C HIS A 507 6.87 45.03 -3.98
N THR A 508 6.73 44.46 -5.18
CA THR A 508 5.48 44.42 -5.96
C THR A 508 4.67 43.12 -5.83
N GLY A 509 5.08 42.19 -4.95
CA GLY A 509 4.34 40.96 -4.67
C GLY A 509 4.60 39.78 -5.62
N SER A 510 5.43 39.94 -6.67
CA SER A 510 5.92 38.82 -7.50
C SER A 510 7.26 38.30 -6.99
N ALA A 511 7.37 37.03 -6.60
CA ALA A 511 8.66 36.45 -6.26
C ALA A 511 9.49 36.22 -7.53
N VAL A 512 10.74 36.69 -7.53
CA VAL A 512 11.70 36.38 -8.58
C VAL A 512 12.54 35.20 -8.09
N VAL A 513 12.38 34.05 -8.75
CA VAL A 513 13.17 32.85 -8.48
C VAL A 513 14.30 32.79 -9.52
N GLN A 514 15.54 32.88 -9.04
CA GLN A 514 16.75 32.73 -9.85
C GLN A 514 17.38 31.36 -9.59
N TYR A 515 17.59 30.60 -10.67
CA TYR A 515 18.29 29.33 -10.63
C TYR A 515 19.68 29.49 -11.27
N ALA A 516 20.72 29.15 -10.51
CA ALA A 516 22.08 29.05 -11.01
C ALA A 516 22.50 27.57 -11.03
N ALA A 517 22.89 27.06 -12.19
CA ALA A 517 23.33 25.68 -12.34
C ALA A 517 24.67 25.45 -11.60
N GLY A 518 24.77 24.31 -10.92
CA GLY A 518 26.02 23.86 -10.31
C GLY A 518 27.03 23.38 -11.35
N ALA A 519 28.27 23.15 -10.93
CA ALA A 519 29.31 22.60 -11.78
C ALA A 519 28.84 21.29 -12.44
N LYS A 520 29.17 21.15 -13.73
CA LYS A 520 28.80 19.98 -14.56
C LYS A 520 27.27 19.72 -14.61
N ASN A 521 26.44 20.76 -14.53
CA ASN A 521 24.97 20.65 -14.48
C ASN A 521 24.52 19.74 -13.33
N SER A 522 25.03 20.02 -12.12
CA SER A 522 24.71 19.24 -10.92
C SER A 522 23.19 19.07 -10.74
N PRO A 523 22.69 17.84 -10.50
CA PRO A 523 21.28 17.56 -10.25
C PRO A 523 20.83 17.99 -8.85
N TRP A 524 21.71 18.62 -8.07
CA TRP A 524 21.49 19.07 -6.70
C TRP A 524 21.49 20.58 -6.61
N ILE A 525 20.66 21.10 -5.72
CA ILE A 525 20.56 22.53 -5.39
C ILE A 525 20.56 22.74 -3.88
N MET A 526 20.97 23.94 -3.46
CA MET A 526 20.84 24.44 -2.10
C MET A 526 20.03 25.74 -2.06
#